data_AF-A0A7V9VIS2-F1
#
_entry.id   AF-A0A7V9VIS2-F1
#
_cell.length_a   1.000
_cell.length_b   1.000
_cell.length_c   1.000
_cell.angle_alpha   90.00
_cell.angle_beta   90.00
_cell.angle_gamma   90.00
#
_symmetry.space_group_name_H-M   'P 1'
#
loop_
_entity.id
_entity.type
_entity.pdbx_description
1 polymer ?
#
loop_
_entity_poly.entity_id
_entity_poly.type
_entity_poly.pdbx_seq_one_letter_code
_entity_poly.pdbx_strand_id
1 'polypeptide(L)'
;MRGRKVIDTSGDEIGEVDALMLDEDEAKVRFMHVAAGGFLGIGEKTFLIPIDAITRIDEDHVHVDQARDHVIQGPEYDPALVEDQGFWERSYGHYGMTPFWGTGYAYPAYPYYAAGAATPGTLDPVDGDGTRS
;
A
#
# COMPACT_ATOMS: atom_id res chain seq x y z
N MET A 1 5.49 8.79 -1.90
CA MET A 1 4.32 8.24 -1.18
C MET A 1 4.34 8.60 0.30
N ARG A 2 5.38 8.25 1.07
CA ARG A 2 5.49 8.64 2.49
C ARG A 2 5.25 10.14 2.71
N GLY A 3 4.58 10.47 3.80
CA GLY A 3 4.20 11.84 4.16
C GLY A 3 3.00 12.40 3.40
N ARG A 4 2.42 11.65 2.46
CA ARG A 4 1.18 12.04 1.76
C ARG A 4 -0.04 11.67 2.59
N LYS A 5 -1.10 12.45 2.41
CA LYS A 5 -2.40 12.14 2.96
C LYS A 5 -3.05 11.03 2.16
N VAL A 6 -3.74 10.12 2.83
CA VAL A 6 -4.58 9.12 2.18
C VAL A 6 -6.02 9.60 2.23
N ILE A 7 -6.66 9.68 1.07
CA ILE A 7 -8.04 10.15 0.93
C ILE A 7 -8.88 9.11 0.21
N ASP A 8 -10.14 9.01 0.63
CA ASP A 8 -11.11 8.11 0.00
C ASP A 8 -11.73 8.70 -1.28
N THR A 9 -12.69 7.98 -1.87
CA THR A 9 -13.40 8.39 -3.08
C THR A 9 -14.22 9.67 -2.93
N SER A 10 -14.55 10.09 -1.71
CA SER A 10 -15.27 11.31 -1.39
C SER A 10 -14.32 12.49 -1.12
N GLY A 11 -13.02 12.23 -1.03
CA GLY A 11 -12.00 13.21 -0.64
C GLY A 11 -11.84 13.33 0.88
N ASP A 12 -12.43 12.43 1.66
CA ASP A 12 -12.29 12.44 3.12
C ASP A 12 -10.93 11.88 3.53
N GLU A 13 -10.27 12.57 4.47
CA GLU A 13 -8.96 12.18 4.97
C GLU A 13 -9.06 10.96 5.89
N ILE A 14 -8.35 9.90 5.49
CA ILE A 14 -8.19 8.67 6.26
C ILE A 14 -7.05 8.81 7.26
N GLY A 15 -5.90 9.33 6.79
CA GLY A 15 -4.68 9.47 7.58
C GLY A 15 -3.47 9.83 6.71
N GLU A 16 -2.27 9.54 7.19
CA GLU A 16 -1.00 9.82 6.51
C GLU A 16 -0.18 8.54 6.30
N VAL A 17 0.52 8.47 5.17
CA VAL A 17 1.46 7.38 4.87
C VAL A 17 2.72 7.49 5.71
N ASP A 18 2.87 6.65 6.74
CA ASP A 18 4.07 6.57 7.58
C ASP A 18 5.13 5.61 6.99
N ALA A 19 4.70 4.42 6.53
CA ALA A 19 5.57 3.37 6.05
C ALA A 19 4.96 2.57 4.88
N LEU A 20 5.83 1.80 4.22
CA LEU A 20 5.46 0.87 3.16
C LEU A 20 6.03 -0.50 3.52
N MET A 21 5.24 -1.55 3.30
CA MET A 21 5.66 -2.91 3.51
C MET A 21 6.11 -3.53 2.18
N LEU A 22 7.38 -3.90 2.16
CA LEU A 22 8.05 -4.53 1.02
C LEU A 22 8.00 -6.05 1.20
N ASP A 23 7.56 -6.74 0.16
CA ASP A 23 7.85 -8.15 -0.06
C ASP A 23 9.29 -8.25 -0.60
N GLU A 24 10.18 -8.81 0.21
CA GLU A 24 11.61 -8.89 -0.10
C GLU A 24 11.92 -9.91 -1.19
N ASP A 25 11.10 -10.97 -1.33
CA ASP A 25 11.30 -12.01 -2.33
C ASP A 25 10.99 -11.49 -3.74
N GLU A 26 9.92 -10.70 -3.86
CA GLU A 26 9.51 -10.13 -5.15
C GLU A 26 9.94 -8.66 -5.36
N ALA A 27 10.56 -8.04 -4.35
CA ALA A 27 10.89 -6.61 -4.32
C ALA A 27 9.68 -5.70 -4.65
N LYS A 28 8.50 -6.04 -4.12
CA LYS A 28 7.23 -5.35 -4.40
C LYS A 28 6.58 -4.80 -3.14
N VAL A 29 6.00 -3.61 -3.23
CA VAL A 29 5.21 -3.05 -2.13
C VAL A 29 3.86 -3.76 -2.08
N ARG A 30 3.48 -4.32 -0.92
CA ARG A 30 2.19 -5.03 -0.78
C ARG A 30 1.17 -4.19 -0.03
N PHE A 31 1.63 -3.49 1.01
CA PHE A 31 0.78 -2.69 1.87
C PHE A 31 1.43 -1.34 2.18
N MET A 32 0.56 -0.40 2.47
CA MET A 32 0.87 0.90 3.01
C MET A 32 0.39 0.95 4.45
N HIS A 33 1.26 1.42 5.34
CA HIS A 33 0.85 1.78 6.68
C HIS A 33 0.27 3.19 6.61
N VAL A 34 -0.89 3.37 7.24
CA VAL A 34 -1.62 4.65 7.28
C VAL A 34 -1.90 4.97 8.73
N ALA A 35 -1.19 5.97 9.25
CA ALA A 35 -1.39 6.50 10.58
C ALA A 35 -2.61 7.42 10.58
N ALA A 36 -3.60 7.11 11.41
CA ALA A 36 -4.77 7.95 11.67
C ALA A 36 -4.80 8.26 13.16
N GLY A 37 -4.84 9.55 13.52
CA GLY A 37 -4.78 9.93 14.93
C GLY A 37 -5.09 11.40 15.18
N GLY A 38 -5.36 11.72 16.44
CA GLY A 38 -5.49 13.10 16.96
C GLY A 38 -6.76 13.85 16.54
N PHE A 39 -7.12 13.85 15.27
CA PHE A 39 -8.24 14.61 14.71
C PHE A 39 -9.58 13.86 14.73
N LEU A 40 -9.52 12.53 14.68
CA LEU A 40 -10.69 11.67 14.53
C LEU A 40 -11.28 11.17 15.87
N GLY A 41 -10.65 11.51 17.00
CA GLY A 41 -11.08 11.09 18.33
C GLY A 41 -10.91 9.60 18.64
N ILE A 42 -10.28 8.82 17.75
CA ILE A 42 -10.12 7.36 17.83
C ILE A 42 -8.80 6.90 18.50
N GLY A 43 -8.02 7.83 19.06
CA GLY A 43 -6.62 7.57 19.44
C GLY A 43 -5.71 7.50 18.20
N GLU A 44 -4.41 7.38 18.41
CA GLU A 44 -3.47 7.08 17.32
C GLU A 44 -3.58 5.60 16.96
N LYS A 45 -3.83 5.30 15.68
CA LYS A 45 -3.95 3.95 15.13
C LYS A 45 -3.26 3.88 13.78
N THR A 46 -2.71 2.71 13.47
CA THR A 46 -2.12 2.44 12.15
C THR A 46 -2.89 1.34 11.44
N PHE A 47 -3.33 1.65 10.22
CA PHE A 47 -4.07 0.72 9.37
C PHE A 47 -3.18 0.21 8.23
N LEU A 48 -3.40 -1.03 7.82
CA LEU A 48 -2.81 -1.57 6.59
C LEU A 48 -3.77 -1.43 5.43
N ILE A 49 -3.34 -0.76 4.37
CA ILE A 49 -4.08 -0.65 3.12
C ILE A 49 -3.29 -1.35 2.00
N PRO A 50 -3.86 -2.33 1.28
CA PRO A 50 -3.20 -2.93 0.13
C PRO A 50 -2.87 -1.90 -0.94
N ILE A 51 -1.74 -2.07 -1.63
CA ILE A 51 -1.37 -1.23 -2.79
C ILE A 51 -2.44 -1.27 -3.89
N ASP A 52 -3.15 -2.40 -4.00
CA ASP A 52 -4.23 -2.64 -4.96
C ASP A 52 -5.43 -1.69 -4.77
N ALA A 53 -5.57 -1.08 -3.58
CA ALA A 53 -6.59 -0.07 -3.30
C ALA A 53 -6.31 1.28 -3.96
N ILE A 54 -5.05 1.54 -4.38
CA ILE A 54 -4.65 2.85 -4.86
C ILE A 54 -5.16 3.06 -6.28
N THR A 55 -5.93 4.13 -6.48
CA THR A 55 -6.46 4.52 -7.79
C THR A 55 -5.64 5.62 -8.45
N ARG A 56 -5.06 6.52 -7.65
CA ARG A 56 -4.29 7.68 -8.13
C ARG A 56 -3.34 8.19 -7.06
N ILE A 57 -2.22 8.77 -7.47
CA ILE A 57 -1.31 9.50 -6.60
C ILE A 57 -1.06 10.87 -7.21
N ASP A 58 -1.16 11.92 -6.39
CA ASP A 58 -0.75 13.27 -6.76
C ASP A 58 0.37 13.78 -5.85
N GLU A 59 0.62 15.09 -5.89
CA GLU A 59 1.69 15.74 -5.14
C GLU A 59 1.56 15.47 -3.64
N ASP A 60 0.33 15.61 -3.11
CA ASP A 60 0.04 15.61 -1.68
C ASP A 60 -0.76 14.39 -1.21
N HIS A 61 -1.44 13.69 -2.13
CA HIS A 61 -2.41 12.66 -1.79
C HIS A 61 -2.16 11.31 -2.46
N VAL A 62 -2.57 10.26 -1.74
CA VAL A 62 -2.83 8.92 -2.26
C VAL A 62 -4.35 8.70 -2.22
N HIS A 63 -4.94 8.45 -3.39
CA HIS A 63 -6.37 8.22 -3.56
C HIS A 63 -6.61 6.71 -3.50
N VAL A 64 -7.55 6.27 -2.66
CA VAL A 64 -7.97 4.87 -2.56
C VAL A 64 -9.42 4.68 -2.93
N ASP A 65 -9.77 3.51 -3.46
CA ASP A 65 -11.16 3.12 -3.78
C ASP A 65 -11.94 2.58 -2.56
N GLN A 66 -11.42 2.81 -1.36
CA GLN A 66 -11.98 2.33 -0.10
C GLN A 66 -12.54 3.51 0.70
N ALA A 67 -13.79 3.41 1.12
CA ALA A 67 -14.41 4.42 1.98
C ALA A 67 -13.65 4.52 3.32
N ARG A 68 -13.50 5.73 3.84
CA ARG A 68 -12.79 5.97 5.10
C ARG A 68 -13.29 5.09 6.25
N ASP A 69 -14.62 4.99 6.39
CA ASP A 69 -15.23 4.19 7.45
C ASP A 69 -14.95 2.68 7.31
N HIS A 70 -14.72 2.20 6.09
CA HIS A 70 -14.31 0.83 5.84
C HIS A 70 -12.87 0.60 6.26
N VAL A 71 -11.96 1.54 5.97
CA VAL A 71 -10.55 1.44 6.36
C VAL A 71 -10.39 1.40 7.88
N ILE A 72 -11.09 2.28 8.62
CA ILE A 72 -10.97 2.35 10.09
C ILE A 72 -11.56 1.12 10.81
N GLN A 73 -12.39 0.34 10.12
CA GLN A 73 -12.94 -0.94 10.60
C GLN A 73 -12.05 -2.14 10.22
N GLY A 74 -11.01 -1.92 9.42
CA GLY A 74 -10.07 -2.96 9.01
C GLY A 74 -9.17 -3.45 10.14
N PRO A 75 -8.42 -4.52 9.90
CA PRO A 75 -7.42 -5.00 10.84
C PRO A 75 -6.40 -3.89 11.17
N GLU A 76 -6.20 -3.66 12.46
CA GLU A 76 -5.10 -2.82 12.94
C GLU A 76 -3.78 -3.53 12.68
N TYR A 77 -2.73 -2.77 12.35
CA TYR A 77 -1.40 -3.34 12.21
C TYR A 77 -0.88 -3.81 13.57
N ASP A 78 -0.58 -5.11 13.68
CA ASP A 78 0.15 -5.67 14.81
C ASP A 78 1.41 -6.39 14.30
N PRO A 79 2.62 -5.89 14.62
CA PRO A 79 3.86 -6.51 14.19
C PRO A 79 4.02 -7.96 14.71
N ALA A 80 3.35 -8.33 15.80
CA ALA A 80 3.37 -9.70 16.32
C ALA A 80 2.56 -10.69 15.47
N LEU A 81 1.68 -10.19 14.59
CA LEU A 81 0.84 -10.99 13.70
C LEU A 81 1.36 -11.05 12.26
N VAL A 82 2.47 -10.38 11.95
CA VAL A 82 3.07 -10.37 10.61
C VAL A 82 3.48 -11.78 10.14
N GLU A 83 3.87 -12.65 11.07
CA GLU A 83 4.19 -14.06 10.78
C GLU A 83 2.94 -14.97 10.68
N ASP A 84 1.75 -14.48 11.06
CA ASP A 84 0.49 -15.20 10.93
C ASP A 84 -0.07 -15.06 9.51
N GLN A 85 -0.04 -16.15 8.73
CA GLN A 85 -0.65 -16.18 7.39
C GLN A 85 -2.13 -15.77 7.41
N GLY A 86 -2.86 -16.12 8.48
CA GLY A 86 -4.27 -15.75 8.63
C GLY A 86 -4.49 -14.26 8.80
N PHE A 87 -3.51 -13.50 9.30
CA PHE A 87 -3.59 -12.04 9.36
C PHE A 87 -3.67 -11.45 7.96
N TRP A 88 -2.83 -11.92 7.04
CA TRP A 88 -2.83 -11.42 5.66
C TRP A 88 -4.09 -11.78 4.90
N GLU A 89 -4.62 -12.99 5.09
CA GLU A 89 -5.91 -13.40 4.50
C GLU A 89 -7.06 -12.51 4.99
N ARG A 90 -7.12 -12.20 6.29
CA ARG A 90 -8.13 -11.29 6.85
C ARG A 90 -7.98 -9.87 6.31
N SER A 91 -6.74 -9.38 6.21
CA SER A 91 -6.45 -8.05 5.69
C SER A 91 -6.87 -7.90 4.23
N TYR A 92 -6.44 -8.79 3.34
CA TYR A 92 -6.88 -8.77 1.94
C TYR A 92 -8.40 -9.00 1.80
N GLY A 93 -8.95 -9.94 2.57
CA GLY A 93 -10.37 -10.26 2.58
C GLY A 93 -11.26 -9.08 3.01
N HIS A 94 -10.80 -8.26 3.97
CA HIS A 94 -11.50 -7.04 4.38
C HIS A 94 -11.69 -6.07 3.22
N TYR A 95 -10.69 -5.91 2.36
CA TYR A 95 -10.76 -5.04 1.19
C TYR A 95 -11.34 -5.71 -0.06
N GLY A 96 -11.79 -6.97 0.04
CA GLY A 96 -12.30 -7.73 -1.10
C GLY A 96 -11.24 -7.99 -2.18
N MET A 97 -9.96 -7.95 -1.81
CA MET A 97 -8.83 -8.06 -2.73
C MET A 97 -8.28 -9.47 -2.76
N THR A 98 -7.79 -9.88 -3.92
CA THR A 98 -7.09 -11.17 -4.05
C THR A 98 -5.69 -11.02 -3.47
N PRO A 99 -5.28 -11.90 -2.53
CA PRO A 99 -3.91 -11.86 -2.01
C PRO A 99 -2.87 -12.04 -3.11
N PHE A 100 -1.66 -11.53 -2.89
CA PHE A 100 -0.62 -11.59 -3.93
C PHE A 100 -0.17 -13.01 -4.30
N TRP A 101 -0.34 -13.98 -3.39
CA TRP A 101 -0.11 -15.41 -3.62
C TRP A 101 -1.34 -16.13 -4.20
N GLY A 102 -2.45 -15.41 -4.42
CA GLY A 102 -3.69 -15.94 -4.96
C GLY A 102 -3.60 -16.21 -6.46
N THR A 103 -4.27 -17.27 -6.91
CA THR A 103 -4.37 -17.57 -8.34
C THR A 103 -5.07 -16.44 -9.08
N GLY A 104 -4.45 -15.92 -10.15
CA GLY A 104 -5.00 -14.82 -10.94
C GLY A 104 -4.69 -13.43 -10.40
N TYR A 105 -3.88 -13.32 -9.35
CA TYR A 105 -3.36 -12.02 -8.91
C TYR A 105 -2.54 -11.35 -10.02
N ALA A 106 -2.83 -10.09 -10.28
CA ALA A 106 -2.05 -9.22 -11.14
C ALA A 106 -1.63 -8.02 -10.30
N TYR A 107 -0.32 -7.83 -10.16
CA TYR A 107 0.20 -6.65 -9.46
C TYR A 107 -0.30 -5.37 -10.15
N PRO A 108 -0.79 -4.37 -9.41
CA PRO A 108 -1.41 -3.20 -10.01
C PRO A 108 -0.36 -2.46 -10.85
N ALA A 109 -0.78 -2.01 -12.03
CA ALA A 109 0.02 -1.03 -12.76
C ALA A 109 0.13 0.20 -11.85
N TYR A 110 1.35 0.61 -11.51
CA TYR A 110 1.56 1.77 -10.65
C TYR A 110 0.73 2.93 -11.20
N PRO A 111 -0.11 3.58 -10.36
CA PRO A 111 -0.89 4.72 -10.80
C PRO A 111 0.09 5.75 -11.33
N TYR A 112 -0.10 6.13 -12.60
CA TYR A 112 0.73 7.14 -13.23
C TYR A 112 0.75 8.38 -12.35
N TYR A 113 1.94 8.81 -11.93
CA TYR A 113 2.15 10.19 -11.52
C TYR A 113 1.66 11.06 -12.68
N ALA A 114 0.62 11.86 -12.47
CA ALA A 114 0.23 12.84 -13.47
C ALA A 114 1.49 13.68 -13.78
N ALA A 115 1.93 13.64 -15.04
CA ALA A 115 3.26 14.02 -15.47
C ALA A 115 3.67 15.41 -14.94
N GLY A 116 4.72 15.44 -14.13
CA GLY A 116 5.30 16.64 -13.53
C GLY A 116 6.39 16.34 -12.50
N ALA A 117 6.31 15.19 -11.81
CA ALA A 117 7.33 14.74 -10.88
C ALA A 117 8.25 13.69 -11.54
N ALA A 118 9.56 13.83 -11.30
CA ALA A 118 10.66 13.07 -11.88
C ALA A 118 10.38 11.56 -12.07
N THR A 119 10.77 11.04 -13.23
CA THR A 119 10.87 9.60 -13.53
C THR A 119 11.58 8.86 -12.39
N PRO A 120 10.95 7.86 -11.75
CA PRO A 120 11.68 6.88 -10.95
C PRO A 120 12.69 6.20 -11.88
N GLY A 121 13.95 6.21 -11.48
CA GLY A 121 15.07 5.73 -12.27
C GLY A 121 14.79 4.36 -12.88
N THR A 122 15.06 4.26 -14.18
CA THR A 122 15.41 3.02 -14.86
C THR A 122 16.28 2.19 -13.92
N LEU A 123 15.77 1.05 -13.46
CA LEU A 123 16.62 0.03 -12.87
C LEU A 123 17.59 -0.37 -13.98
N ASP A 124 18.87 -0.01 -13.81
CA ASP A 124 19.91 -0.44 -14.73
C ASP A 124 19.89 -1.98 -14.83
N PRO A 125 20.03 -2.54 -16.04
CA PRO A 125 20.12 -3.98 -16.18
C PRO A 125 21.34 -4.48 -15.40
N VAL A 126 21.11 -5.45 -14.51
CA VAL A 126 22.18 -6.25 -13.90
C VAL A 126 22.91 -6.99 -15.02
N ASP A 127 24.10 -6.50 -15.37
CA ASP A 127 25.00 -7.18 -16.29
C ASP A 127 25.40 -8.53 -15.68
N GLY A 128 24.85 -9.60 -16.26
CA GLY A 128 25.28 -10.96 -15.99
C GLY A 128 26.64 -11.20 -16.65
N ASP A 129 27.72 -11.15 -15.87
CA ASP A 129 28.97 -11.81 -16.27
C ASP A 129 28.78 -13.32 -16.14
N GLY A 130 28.48 -13.92 -17.29
CA GLY A 130 28.61 -15.35 -17.50
C GLY A 130 29.40 -15.58 -18.77
N THR A 131 30.73 -15.54 -18.69
CA THR A 131 31.57 -16.17 -19.73
C THR A 131 32.42 -17.29 -19.15
N ARG A 132 31.98 -18.51 -19.47
CA ARG A 132 32.80 -19.72 -19.50
C ARG A 132 33.86 -19.58 -20.59
N SER A 133 35.10 -19.94 -20.27
CA SER A 133 36.03 -20.73 -21.10
C SER A 133 37.16 -21.23 -20.23
#